data_AF-A0AAU8FFF1-F1
#
_entry.id   AF-A0AAU8FFF1-F1
#
_cell.length_a   1.000
_cell.length_b   1.000
_cell.length_c   1.000
_cell.angle_alpha   90.00
_cell.angle_beta   90.00
_cell.angle_gamma   90.00
#
_symmetry.space_group_name_H-M   'P 1'
#
loop_
_entity.id
_entity.type
_entity.pdbx_description
1 polymer ?
#
loop_
_entity_poly.entity_id
_entity_poly.type
_entity_poly.pdbx_seq_one_letter_code
_entity_poly.pdbx_strand_id
1 'polypeptide(L)'
;MKYIKYSLILLVFALASCDLGSEPAIEGTKLQAMCGEWWVQVYSGGENQDLGYHLITTSNTAENNETDLIVDDHGMLVDYKYPPLRVISKVNLGGLDF
;
A
#
# COMPACT_ATOMS: atom_id res chain seq x y z
N MET A 1 -39.59 16.34 -39.41
CA MET A 1 -39.59 16.68 -37.96
C MET A 1 -40.02 15.54 -37.02
N LYS A 2 -40.74 14.48 -37.48
CA LYS A 2 -41.23 13.41 -36.60
C LYS A 2 -40.11 12.58 -35.94
N TYR A 3 -39.01 12.33 -36.65
CA TYR A 3 -37.90 11.48 -36.19
C TYR A 3 -36.82 12.19 -35.36
N ILE A 4 -36.71 13.52 -35.49
CA ILE A 4 -35.78 14.35 -34.70
C ILE A 4 -36.07 14.26 -33.20
N LYS A 5 -37.35 14.15 -32.84
CA LYS A 5 -37.80 14.03 -31.44
C LYS A 5 -37.27 12.74 -30.80
N TYR A 6 -37.34 11.63 -31.53
CA TYR A 6 -36.87 10.33 -31.07
C TYR A 6 -35.34 10.24 -31.06
N SER A 7 -34.68 10.88 -32.03
CA SER A 7 -33.21 10.98 -32.07
C SER A 7 -32.66 11.78 -30.89
N LEU A 8 -33.34 12.85 -30.48
CA LEU A 8 -32.93 13.65 -29.32
C LEU A 8 -33.08 12.88 -28.00
N ILE A 9 -34.16 12.10 -27.86
CA ILE A 9 -34.39 11.24 -26.70
C ILE A 9 -33.28 10.17 -26.63
N LEU A 10 -32.96 9.53 -27.75
CA LEU A 10 -31.90 8.50 -27.79
C LEU A 10 -30.53 9.08 -27.43
N LEU A 11 -30.23 10.31 -27.86
CA LEU A 11 -28.99 11.01 -27.55
C LEU A 11 -28.85 11.31 -26.04
N VAL A 12 -29.93 11.70 -25.36
CA VAL A 12 -29.92 11.96 -23.91
C VAL A 12 -29.62 10.67 -23.12
N PHE A 13 -30.21 9.54 -23.51
CA PHE A 13 -29.92 8.25 -22.87
C PHE A 13 -28.48 7.76 -23.16
N ALA A 14 -27.95 8.02 -24.35
CA ALA A 14 -26.55 7.71 -24.66
C ALA A 14 -25.56 8.54 -23.83
N LEU A 15 -25.88 9.80 -23.54
CA LEU A 15 -25.04 10.67 -22.70
C LEU A 15 -25.14 10.34 -21.21
N ALA A 16 -26.31 9.92 -20.72
CA ALA A 16 -26.49 9.47 -19.33
C ALA A 16 -25.84 8.11 -19.03
N SER A 17 -25.59 7.29 -20.07
CA SER A 17 -24.88 6.00 -19.94
C SER A 17 -23.35 6.15 -19.89
N CYS A 18 -22.82 7.35 -20.13
CA CYS A 18 -21.39 7.65 -20.05
C CYS A 18 -20.99 8.20 -18.67
N ASP A 19 -21.90 8.13 -17.68
CA ASP A 19 -21.50 8.26 -16.29
C ASP A 19 -20.75 6.97 -15.94
N LEU A 20 -19.43 7.01 -16.11
CA LEU A 20 -18.51 6.07 -15.50
C LEU A 20 -18.76 6.17 -13.99
N GLY A 21 -19.72 5.40 -13.49
CA GLY A 21 -20.03 5.33 -12.07
C GLY A 21 -18.71 5.31 -11.31
N SER A 22 -18.55 6.24 -10.37
CA SER A 22 -17.31 6.41 -9.61
C SER A 22 -16.84 5.04 -9.15
N GLU A 23 -15.62 4.65 -9.52
CA GLU A 23 -15.05 3.39 -9.07
C GLU A 23 -15.23 3.31 -7.55
N PRO A 24 -15.78 2.22 -7.02
CA PRO A 24 -15.97 2.10 -5.59
C PRO A 24 -14.61 2.27 -4.93
N ALA A 25 -14.51 3.17 -3.96
CA ALA A 25 -13.31 3.29 -3.15
C ALA A 25 -13.09 1.95 -2.44
N ILE A 26 -12.07 1.21 -2.87
CA ILE A 26 -11.64 0.00 -2.17
C ILE A 26 -10.94 0.48 -0.91
N GLU A 27 -11.64 0.43 0.22
CA GLU A 27 -11.05 0.72 1.51
C GLU A 27 -10.02 -0.38 1.86
N GLY A 28 -8.91 0.03 2.46
CA GLY A 28 -7.88 -0.87 2.96
C GLY A 28 -7.53 -0.59 4.42
N THR A 29 -6.40 -1.14 4.87
CA THR A 29 -5.91 -0.92 6.23
C THR A 29 -5.35 0.49 6.40
N LYS A 30 -5.31 0.98 7.65
CA LYS A 30 -4.96 2.38 7.96
C LYS A 30 -3.55 2.79 7.52
N LEU A 31 -2.66 1.81 7.37
CA LEU A 31 -1.28 2.02 6.92
C LEU A 31 -1.01 1.30 5.59
N GLN A 32 -2.02 1.03 4.76
CA GLN A 32 -1.85 0.23 3.54
C GLN A 32 -0.70 0.72 2.65
N ALA A 33 -0.50 2.04 2.54
CA ALA A 33 0.53 2.63 1.70
C ALA A 33 1.96 2.36 2.20
N MET A 34 2.11 2.02 3.49
CA MET A 34 3.37 1.66 4.11
C MET A 34 3.56 0.14 4.25
N CYS A 35 2.52 -0.64 3.94
CA CYS A 35 2.53 -2.09 4.04
C CYS A 35 2.94 -2.71 2.71
N GLY A 36 3.79 -3.73 2.76
CA GLY A 36 4.24 -4.40 1.55
C GLY A 36 5.50 -5.23 1.76
N GLU A 37 6.02 -5.70 0.64
CA GLU A 37 7.27 -6.44 0.54
C GLU A 37 8.35 -5.52 -0.01
N TRP A 38 9.51 -5.52 0.63
CA TRP A 38 10.60 -4.60 0.30
C TRP A 38 11.92 -5.36 0.20
N TRP A 39 12.64 -5.13 -0.89
CA TRP A 39 14.02 -5.58 -1.04
C TRP A 39 14.96 -4.47 -0.57
N VAL A 40 15.63 -4.70 0.56
CA VAL A 40 16.48 -3.71 1.22
C VAL A 40 17.94 -4.14 1.28
N GLN A 41 18.84 -3.16 1.37
CA GLN A 41 20.25 -3.37 1.68
C GLN A 41 20.53 -2.87 3.10
N VAL A 42 21.43 -3.54 3.81
CA VAL A 42 21.78 -3.19 5.19
C VAL A 42 23.01 -2.30 5.19
N TYR A 43 22.89 -1.14 5.85
CA TYR A 43 24.00 -0.21 6.07
C TYR A 43 24.28 -0.11 7.57
N SER A 44 25.56 -0.10 7.93
CA SER A 44 26.03 0.13 9.31
C SER A 44 27.12 1.19 9.28
N GLY A 45 26.99 2.23 10.12
CA GLY A 45 27.93 3.36 10.10
C GLY A 45 27.94 4.16 8.79
N GLY A 46 26.92 4.02 7.95
CA GLY A 46 26.85 4.65 6.62
C GLY A 46 27.49 3.81 5.49
N GLU A 47 28.05 2.65 5.80
CA GLU A 47 28.64 1.74 4.82
C GLU A 47 27.74 0.54 4.56
N ASN A 48 27.64 0.12 3.28
CA ASN A 48 26.95 -1.09 2.90
C ASN A 48 27.65 -2.30 3.53
N GLN A 49 26.88 -3.23 4.06
CA GLN A 49 27.42 -4.44 4.67
C GLN A 49 27.68 -5.58 3.66
N ASP A 50 27.45 -5.33 2.37
CA ASP A 50 27.67 -6.27 1.27
C ASP A 50 26.94 -7.63 1.45
N LEU A 51 25.83 -7.63 2.19
CA LEU A 51 24.99 -8.81 2.40
C LEU A 51 24.05 -9.10 1.22
N GLY A 52 23.97 -8.17 0.26
CA GLY A 52 23.03 -8.21 -0.86
C GLY A 52 21.67 -7.61 -0.50
N TYR A 53 20.67 -7.90 -1.33
CA TYR A 53 19.29 -7.51 -1.08
C TYR A 53 18.57 -8.59 -0.28
N HIS A 54 17.86 -8.16 0.75
CA HIS A 54 17.04 -9.04 1.59
C HIS A 54 15.59 -8.58 1.58
N LEU A 55 14.69 -9.56 1.63
CA LEU A 55 13.27 -9.31 1.73
C LEU A 55 12.91 -8.97 3.17
N ILE A 56 12.24 -7.85 3.36
CA ILE A 56 11.51 -7.53 4.59
C ILE A 56 10.04 -7.32 4.26
N THR A 57 9.16 -7.53 5.24
CA THR A 57 7.73 -7.23 5.10
C THR A 57 7.28 -6.23 6.14
N THR A 58 6.48 -5.27 5.71
CA THR A 58 5.76 -4.37 6.59
C THR A 58 4.26 -4.65 6.53
N SER A 59 3.59 -4.62 7.68
CA SER A 59 2.15 -4.87 7.74
C SER A 59 1.46 -4.11 8.86
N ASN A 60 0.15 -3.95 8.74
CA ASN A 60 -0.67 -3.36 9.79
C ASN A 60 -0.68 -4.28 11.03
N THR A 61 -0.76 -3.66 12.20
CA THR A 61 -1.14 -4.37 13.41
C THR A 61 -2.61 -4.81 13.35
N ALA A 62 -2.98 -5.80 14.18
CA ALA A 62 -4.36 -6.25 14.31
C ALA A 62 -5.29 -5.15 14.85
N GLU A 63 -4.76 -4.16 15.58
CA GLU A 63 -5.51 -2.99 16.04
C GLU A 63 -5.85 -2.03 14.87
N ASN A 64 -5.12 -2.13 13.75
CA ASN A 64 -5.30 -1.30 12.56
C ASN A 64 -5.30 0.20 12.90
N ASN A 65 -4.33 0.64 13.71
CA ASN A 65 -4.12 2.04 14.05
C ASN A 65 -3.19 2.73 13.02
N GLU A 66 -3.04 4.05 13.11
CA GLU A 66 -2.25 4.88 12.18
C GLU A 66 -0.79 5.06 12.63
N THR A 67 -0.40 4.43 13.73
CA THR A 67 0.89 4.69 14.38
C THR A 67 1.79 3.47 14.44
N ASP A 68 1.25 2.27 14.31
CA ASP A 68 1.96 1.04 14.64
C ASP A 68 2.06 0.15 13.41
N LEU A 69 3.28 -0.04 12.95
CA LEU A 69 3.63 -0.86 11.79
C LEU A 69 4.43 -2.07 12.25
N ILE A 70 4.00 -3.27 11.86
CA ILE A 70 4.82 -4.47 12.04
C ILE A 70 5.92 -4.44 10.98
N VAL A 71 7.16 -4.68 11.39
CA VAL A 71 8.32 -4.90 10.52
C VAL A 71 8.84 -6.31 10.81
N ASP A 72 8.91 -7.14 9.78
CA ASP A 72 9.41 -8.52 9.82
C ASP A 72 10.64 -8.64 8.92
N ASP A 73 11.75 -9.07 9.51
CA ASP A 73 13.02 -9.23 8.81
C ASP A 73 13.20 -10.59 8.13
N HIS A 74 12.23 -11.52 8.29
CA HIS A 74 12.28 -12.89 7.78
C HIS A 74 13.56 -13.66 8.14
N GLY A 75 14.19 -13.33 9.27
CA GLY A 75 15.42 -13.97 9.74
C GLY A 75 16.68 -13.40 9.08
N MET A 76 16.61 -12.20 8.49
CA MET A 76 17.78 -11.52 7.93
C MET A 76 18.86 -11.26 8.99
N LEU A 77 18.49 -10.85 10.20
CA LEU A 77 19.43 -10.40 11.24
C LEU A 77 19.84 -11.50 12.22
N VAL A 78 19.20 -12.67 12.15
CA VAL A 78 19.38 -13.75 13.12
C VAL A 78 19.60 -15.09 12.41
N ASP A 79 20.43 -15.94 13.01
CA ASP A 79 20.66 -17.29 12.50
C ASP A 79 19.34 -18.09 12.44
N TYR A 80 19.20 -19.01 11.47
CA TYR A 80 17.99 -19.79 11.18
C TYR A 80 17.46 -20.60 12.37
N LYS A 81 18.32 -20.83 13.37
CA LYS A 81 17.97 -21.50 14.62
C LYS A 81 17.09 -20.64 15.54
N TYR A 82 17.08 -19.33 15.35
CA TYR A 82 16.28 -18.38 16.12
C TYR A 82 15.08 -17.89 15.30
N PRO A 83 13.96 -17.55 15.96
CA PRO A 83 12.83 -16.96 15.26
C PRO A 83 13.24 -15.62 14.62
N PRO A 84 12.70 -15.29 13.44
CA PRO A 84 12.85 -13.98 12.81
C PRO A 84 12.59 -12.82 13.76
N LEU A 85 13.29 -11.72 13.53
CA LEU A 85 13.05 -10.49 14.26
C LEU A 85 11.81 -9.81 13.69
N ARG A 86 10.78 -9.74 14.53
CA ARG A 86 9.54 -9.01 14.26
C ARG A 86 9.32 -7.97 15.33
N VAL A 87 9.16 -6.72 14.91
CA VAL A 87 9.01 -5.58 15.83
C VAL A 87 7.82 -4.71 15.43
N ILE A 88 7.28 -3.98 16.40
CA ILE A 88 6.35 -2.89 16.14
C ILE A 88 7.17 -1.60 16.06
N SER A 89 7.23 -1.04 14.86
CA SER A 89 7.81 0.28 14.62
C SER A 89 6.72 1.34 14.75
N LYS A 90 7.02 2.44 15.44
CA LYS A 90 6.14 3.61 15.49
C LYS A 90 6.35 4.44 14.24
N VAL A 91 5.30 4.61 13.45
CA VAL A 91 5.29 5.50 12.30
C VAL A 91 5.16 6.93 12.82
N ASN A 92 6.12 7.77 12.44
CA ASN A 92 6.00 9.21 12.61
C ASN A 92 5.74 9.83 11.22
N LEU A 93 4.45 9.95 10.86
CA LEU A 93 4.02 10.48 9.56
C LEU A 93 4.42 11.95 9.35
N GLY A 94 4.81 12.68 10.40
CA GLY A 94 5.15 14.11 10.33
C GLY A 94 6.41 14.47 9.52
N GLY A 95 7.02 13.53 8.80
CA GLY A 95 8.22 13.77 8.00
C GLY A 95 8.27 13.05 6.64
N LEU A 96 7.20 12.41 6.20
CA LEU A 96 7.13 11.74 4.89
C LEU A 96 6.09 12.46 4.03
N ASP A 97 6.53 13.47 3.27
CA ASP A 97 5.77 14.00 2.15
C ASP A 97 5.89 13.02 0.98
N PHE A 98 4.76 12.53 0.48
CA PHE A 98 4.66 11.70 -0.73
C PHE A 98 4.23 12.54 -1.93
#